data_AF-A0A446CTF8-F1
#
_entry.id   AF-A0A446CTF8-F1
#
_cell.length_a   1.000
_cell.length_b   1.000
_cell.length_c   1.000
_cell.angle_alpha   90.00
_cell.angle_beta   90.00
_cell.angle_gamma   90.00
#
_symmetry.space_group_name_H-M   'P 1'
#
loop_
_entity.id
_entity.type
_entity.pdbx_description
1 polymer ?
#
loop_
_entity_poly.entity_id
_entity_poly.type
_entity_poly.pdbx_seq_one_letter_code
_entity_poly.pdbx_strand_id
1 'polypeptide(L)'
;MKKTRDYWFGIVISFLLAGLLAFLGVAAVSSKGLGWGAAALAAYAVMFGGPLAILLAVTWIVYLARDRRNVPGHVHALMFVPTLLAALIVPVSESIRKSQWDSFRESHPAIAETHVNLSGRTIWLDTREASAASGASPYMEPASADNRNFSRFRRYPGPDALAKGVFPYDGARLKEAAARYVYLDQAGAPGASLPLRRLPYPDLGKLPSAYAYGEAGLLVYQYFHYADRVEVAPGIARFSLMTEQAMESARIPGLAIFGMANYTPETMARVEINGQAYDMGGDAAGSLLGHPCHLSHGGSPVLLDLDQPVRIRWQTLEEPGAWREAAVAVPAFGKAGKADSGAGLVRVRLYFLPDGTVAAERYQEIRSRRDELAIRATGLPPSARPHVSCGAYAGYNPQTVRLLGD
;
A
#
# COMPACT_ATOMS: atom_id res chain seq x y z
N MET A 1 -11.74 19.92 62.46
CA MET A 1 -11.09 19.83 61.13
C MET A 1 -9.67 19.33 61.33
N LYS A 2 -9.35 18.09 60.92
CA LYS A 2 -7.94 17.63 60.92
C LYS A 2 -7.15 18.54 59.98
N LYS A 3 -6.02 19.06 60.43
CA LYS A 3 -5.24 20.03 59.64
C LYS A 3 -4.43 19.26 58.61
N THR A 4 -4.34 19.78 57.38
CA THR A 4 -3.52 19.24 56.28
C THR A 4 -2.06 18.97 56.71
N ARG A 5 -1.59 19.69 57.75
CA ARG A 5 -0.31 19.52 58.42
C ARG A 5 -0.05 18.09 58.94
N ASP A 6 -1.09 17.36 59.32
CA ASP A 6 -0.99 15.99 59.86
C ASP A 6 -0.69 14.93 58.78
N TYR A 7 -0.68 15.35 57.50
CA TYR A 7 -0.46 14.54 56.30
C TYR A 7 0.71 15.07 55.43
N TRP A 8 1.43 16.07 55.92
CA TRP A 8 2.44 16.82 55.16
C TRP A 8 3.53 15.92 54.58
N PHE A 9 3.99 14.91 55.32
CA PHE A 9 5.04 14.00 54.86
C PHE A 9 4.64 13.25 53.57
N GLY A 10 3.44 12.66 53.54
CA GLY A 10 2.94 11.99 52.32
C GLY A 10 2.72 12.95 51.16
N ILE A 11 2.29 14.19 51.45
CA ILE A 11 2.13 15.24 50.44
C ILE A 11 3.49 15.63 49.84
N VAL A 12 4.53 15.83 50.67
CA VAL A 12 5.89 16.14 50.19
C VAL A 12 6.44 15.02 49.32
N ILE A 13 6.29 13.76 49.73
CA ILE A 13 6.73 12.61 48.92
C ILE A 13 6.01 12.59 47.58
N SER A 14 4.70 12.86 47.56
CA SER A 14 3.93 12.95 46.31
C SER A 14 4.49 14.03 45.37
N PHE A 15 4.78 15.23 45.88
CA PHE A 15 5.37 16.29 45.08
C PHE A 15 6.80 15.99 44.62
N LEU A 16 7.63 15.32 45.44
CA LEU A 16 8.97 14.88 45.03
C LEU A 16 8.89 13.83 43.92
N LEU A 17 8.01 12.85 44.07
CA LEU A 17 7.77 11.83 43.04
C LEU A 17 7.21 12.46 41.77
N ALA A 18 6.25 13.38 41.89
CA ALA A 18 5.69 14.12 40.76
C ALA A 18 6.75 14.95 40.05
N GLY A 19 7.62 15.66 40.80
CA GLY A 19 8.72 16.43 40.24
C GLY A 19 9.72 15.56 39.48
N LEU A 20 10.10 14.42 40.04
CA LEU A 20 10.97 13.45 39.37
C LEU A 20 10.32 12.90 38.09
N LEU A 21 9.08 12.42 38.17
CA LEU A 21 8.36 11.89 37.00
C LEU A 21 8.14 12.95 35.94
N ALA A 22 7.84 14.19 36.34
CA ALA A 22 7.68 15.30 35.42
C ALA A 22 9.00 15.64 34.72
N PHE A 23 10.09 15.70 35.47
CA PHE A 23 11.42 15.91 34.90
C PHE A 23 11.78 14.81 33.89
N LEU A 24 11.62 13.54 34.27
CA LEU A 24 11.91 12.40 33.38
C LEU A 24 10.99 12.37 32.17
N GLY A 25 9.69 12.66 32.34
CA GLY A 25 8.71 12.72 31.27
C GLY A 25 8.99 13.85 30.28
N VAL A 26 9.31 15.05 30.76
CA VAL A 26 9.71 16.19 29.91
C VAL A 26 11.02 15.89 29.18
N ALA A 27 12.01 15.30 29.86
CA ALA A 27 13.27 14.89 29.24
C ALA A 27 13.04 13.84 28.13
N ALA A 28 12.16 12.87 28.38
CA ALA A 28 11.81 11.84 27.40
C ALA A 28 11.11 12.41 26.16
N VAL A 29 10.21 13.39 26.34
CA VAL A 29 9.46 13.99 25.23
C VAL A 29 10.27 15.01 24.44
N SER A 30 11.15 15.75 25.11
CA SER A 30 11.92 16.85 24.50
C SER A 30 13.17 16.38 23.77
N SER A 31 13.67 15.18 24.08
CA SER A 31 14.89 14.64 23.50
C SER A 31 14.60 13.87 22.21
N LYS A 32 15.18 14.31 21.08
CA LYS A 32 15.10 13.57 19.81
C LYS A 32 16.06 12.38 19.83
N GLY A 33 15.60 11.21 19.39
CA GLY A 33 16.47 10.05 19.13
C GLY A 33 17.17 9.49 20.37
N LEU A 34 16.44 9.31 21.48
CA LEU A 34 16.98 8.90 22.77
C LEU A 34 17.85 7.63 22.76
N GLY A 35 17.62 6.66 21.88
CA GLY A 35 18.40 5.42 21.84
C GLY A 35 18.55 4.79 23.23
N TRP A 36 19.80 4.54 23.65
CA TRP A 36 20.13 4.05 25.02
C TRP A 36 19.74 5.02 26.14
N GLY A 37 19.59 6.31 25.85
CA GLY A 37 19.06 7.31 26.79
C GLY A 37 17.64 7.01 27.27
N ALA A 38 16.82 6.31 26.48
CA ALA A 38 15.50 5.87 26.93
C ALA A 38 15.62 4.82 28.05
N ALA A 39 16.57 3.90 27.92
CA ALA A 39 16.87 2.92 28.96
C ALA A 39 17.43 3.58 30.22
N ALA A 40 18.27 4.62 30.07
CA ALA A 40 18.75 5.40 31.21
C ALA A 40 17.60 6.11 31.95
N LEU A 41 16.70 6.78 31.24
CA LEU A 41 15.53 7.43 31.85
C LEU A 41 14.63 6.41 32.57
N ALA A 42 14.39 5.24 31.96
CA ALA A 42 13.65 4.16 32.59
C ALA A 42 14.35 3.64 33.86
N ALA A 43 15.67 3.48 33.83
CA ALA A 43 16.45 3.08 35.00
C ALA A 43 16.37 4.13 36.13
N TYR A 44 16.46 5.43 35.82
CA TYR A 44 16.27 6.50 36.80
C TYR A 44 14.85 6.48 37.39
N ALA A 45 13.82 6.25 36.57
CA ALA A 45 12.44 6.13 37.03
C ALA A 45 12.28 4.96 38.02
N VAL A 46 12.89 3.80 37.74
CA VAL A 46 12.84 2.64 38.64
C VAL A 46 13.66 2.87 39.90
N MET A 47 14.90 3.37 39.77
CA MET A 47 15.85 3.51 40.89
C MET A 47 15.40 4.55 41.91
N PHE A 48 14.82 5.67 41.47
CA PHE A 48 14.43 6.77 42.37
C PHE A 48 12.91 6.91 42.50
N GLY A 49 12.17 6.72 41.41
CA GLY A 49 10.70 6.80 41.42
C GLY A 49 10.06 5.59 42.10
N GLY A 50 10.59 4.39 41.89
CA GLY A 50 10.10 3.16 42.53
C GLY A 50 10.08 3.25 44.06
N PRO A 51 11.22 3.56 44.73
CA PRO A 51 11.27 3.74 46.17
C PRO A 51 10.35 4.86 46.68
N LEU A 52 10.28 5.99 45.98
CA LEU A 52 9.39 7.10 46.33
C LEU A 52 7.91 6.70 46.24
N ALA A 53 7.53 5.91 45.22
CA ALA A 53 6.17 5.38 45.07
C ALA A 53 5.81 4.38 46.17
N ILE A 54 6.74 3.50 46.53
CA ILE A 54 6.57 2.57 47.66
C ILE A 54 6.41 3.36 48.96
N LEU A 55 7.25 4.37 49.20
CA LEU A 55 7.18 5.19 50.40
C LEU A 55 5.85 5.97 50.47
N LEU A 56 5.37 6.49 49.34
CA LEU A 56 4.07 7.16 49.24
C LEU A 56 2.92 6.19 49.57
N ALA A 57 2.95 4.97 49.02
CA ALA A 57 1.95 3.94 49.27
C ALA A 57 1.92 3.50 50.75
N VAL A 58 3.10 3.25 51.34
CA VAL A 58 3.23 2.92 52.77
C VAL A 58 2.70 4.05 53.64
N THR A 59 3.08 5.29 53.35
CA THR A 59 2.62 6.47 54.09
C THR A 59 1.10 6.63 54.00
N TRP A 60 0.54 6.40 52.82
CA TRP A 60 -0.91 6.42 52.60
C TRP A 60 -1.64 5.34 53.42
N ILE A 61 -1.13 4.11 53.43
CA ILE A 61 -1.68 3.00 54.24
C ILE A 61 -1.64 3.35 55.73
N VAL A 62 -0.52 3.92 56.21
CA VAL A 62 -0.38 4.36 57.61
C VAL A 62 -1.43 5.43 57.96
N TYR A 63 -1.67 6.40 57.08
CA TYR A 63 -2.72 7.41 57.28
C TYR A 63 -4.12 6.79 57.32
N LEU A 64 -4.43 5.85 56.44
CA LEU A 64 -5.69 5.12 56.45
C LEU A 64 -5.89 4.32 57.73
N ALA A 65 -4.85 3.65 58.22
CA ALA A 65 -4.89 2.85 59.45
C ALA A 65 -5.05 3.74 60.69
N ARG A 66 -4.24 4.81 60.80
CA ARG A 66 -4.28 5.79 61.90
C ARG A 66 -5.67 6.42 62.03
N ASP A 67 -6.27 6.79 60.90
CA ASP A 67 -7.51 7.55 60.87
C ASP A 67 -8.75 6.66 60.67
N ARG A 68 -8.63 5.33 60.81
CA ARG A 68 -9.72 4.35 60.61
C ARG A 68 -10.51 4.60 59.32
N ARG A 69 -9.79 4.88 58.23
CA ARG A 69 -10.31 5.22 56.88
C ARG A 69 -11.08 6.56 56.77
N ASN A 70 -11.05 7.42 57.79
CA ASN A 70 -11.65 8.76 57.75
C ASN A 70 -10.64 9.85 57.31
N VAL A 71 -9.84 9.57 56.27
CA VAL A 71 -8.91 10.55 55.69
C VAL A 71 -9.70 11.50 54.77
N PRO A 72 -9.53 12.83 54.86
CA PRO A 72 -10.25 13.77 54.00
C PRO A 72 -9.92 13.59 52.51
N GLY A 73 -10.92 13.70 51.64
CA GLY A 73 -10.75 13.52 50.18
C GLY A 73 -9.68 14.43 49.54
N HIS A 74 -9.53 15.67 50.02
CA HIS A 74 -8.50 16.58 49.52
C HIS A 74 -7.07 16.10 49.83
N VAL A 75 -6.86 15.33 50.89
CA VAL A 75 -5.55 14.74 51.21
C VAL A 75 -5.24 13.60 50.24
N HIS A 76 -6.23 12.76 49.91
CA HIS A 76 -6.09 11.76 48.85
C HIS A 76 -5.72 12.43 47.52
N ALA A 77 -6.40 13.52 47.17
CA ALA A 77 -6.10 14.27 45.96
C ALA A 77 -4.65 14.80 45.97
N LEU A 78 -4.21 15.45 47.05
CA LEU A 78 -2.84 15.98 47.16
C LEU A 78 -1.75 14.89 47.17
N MET A 79 -2.07 13.68 47.62
CA MET A 79 -1.12 12.57 47.62
C MET A 79 -0.98 11.86 46.28
N PHE A 80 -1.99 11.89 45.41
CA PHE A 80 -1.98 11.11 44.16
C PHE A 80 -2.12 11.94 42.88
N VAL A 81 -2.87 13.03 42.88
CA VAL A 81 -3.11 13.83 41.66
C VAL A 81 -1.81 14.39 41.06
N PRO A 82 -0.87 14.99 41.82
CA PRO A 82 0.38 15.48 41.25
C PRO A 82 1.18 14.38 40.54
N THR A 83 1.30 13.21 41.19
CA THR A 83 2.00 12.05 40.62
C THR A 83 1.31 11.50 39.38
N LEU A 84 -0.02 11.39 39.40
CA LEU A 84 -0.81 10.91 38.27
C LEU A 84 -0.71 11.87 37.07
N LEU A 85 -0.78 13.19 37.29
CA LEU A 85 -0.58 14.19 36.24
C LEU A 85 0.83 14.09 35.63
N ALA A 86 1.87 13.92 36.46
CA ALA A 86 3.23 13.75 36.00
C ALA A 86 3.41 12.45 35.17
N ALA A 87 2.79 11.35 35.60
CA ALA A 87 2.83 10.07 34.88
C ALA A 87 2.12 10.13 33.53
N LEU A 88 1.15 11.04 33.34
CA LEU A 88 0.42 11.21 32.08
C LEU A 88 1.20 11.97 31.00
N ILE A 89 2.30 12.64 31.33
CA ILE A 89 3.06 13.47 30.37
C ILE A 89 3.48 12.67 29.13
N VAL A 90 4.09 11.49 29.32
CA VAL A 90 4.55 10.63 28.23
C VAL A 90 3.37 10.11 27.38
N PRO A 91 2.36 9.40 27.94
CA PRO A 91 1.27 8.85 27.11
C PRO A 91 0.42 9.94 26.44
N VAL A 92 0.20 11.10 27.09
CA VAL A 92 -0.50 12.23 26.45
C VAL A 92 0.33 12.80 25.31
N SER A 93 1.63 13.00 25.50
CA SER A 93 2.51 13.45 24.43
C SER A 93 2.56 12.46 23.26
N GLU A 94 2.60 11.16 23.54
CA GLU A 94 2.56 10.14 22.50
C GLU A 94 1.24 10.13 21.75
N SER A 95 0.12 10.29 22.46
CA SER A 95 -1.21 10.39 21.85
C SER A 95 -1.33 11.61 20.94
N ILE A 96 -0.87 12.78 21.39
CA ILE A 96 -0.83 14.01 20.58
C ILE A 96 0.06 13.81 19.35
N ARG A 97 1.28 13.28 19.54
CA ARG A 97 2.22 13.03 18.44
C ARG A 97 1.63 12.04 17.43
N LYS A 98 0.98 10.98 17.89
CA LYS A 98 0.31 9.99 17.04
C LYS A 98 -0.82 10.65 16.26
N SER A 99 -1.68 11.43 16.92
CA SER A 99 -2.77 12.15 16.26
C SER A 99 -2.27 13.13 15.20
N GLN A 100 -1.19 13.87 15.48
CA GLN A 100 -0.54 14.74 14.51
C GLN A 100 0.01 13.97 13.31
N TRP A 101 0.68 12.83 13.55
CA TRP A 101 1.18 11.97 12.49
C TRP A 101 0.07 11.32 11.67
N ASP A 102 -1.03 10.90 12.29
CA ASP A 102 -2.17 10.31 11.61
C ASP A 102 -2.85 11.35 10.71
N SER A 103 -3.09 12.57 11.22
CA SER A 103 -3.62 13.69 10.44
C SER A 103 -2.67 14.13 9.31
N PHE A 104 -1.37 14.13 9.57
CA PHE A 104 -0.35 14.41 8.55
C PHE A 104 -0.36 13.35 7.43
N ARG A 105 -0.47 12.07 7.77
CA ARG A 105 -0.54 10.96 6.79
C ARG A 105 -1.84 10.96 5.99
N GLU A 106 -2.94 11.35 6.62
CA GLU A 106 -4.24 11.49 5.95
C GLU A 106 -4.20 12.58 4.88
N SER A 107 -3.56 13.71 5.18
CA SER A 107 -3.36 14.82 4.23
C SER A 107 -2.24 14.57 3.21
N HIS A 108 -1.29 13.70 3.54
CA HIS A 108 -0.12 13.40 2.70
C HIS A 108 0.02 11.88 2.52
N PRO A 109 -0.81 11.27 1.66
CA PRO A 109 -0.84 9.83 1.49
C PRO A 109 0.46 9.30 0.88
N ALA A 110 0.77 8.04 1.19
CA ALA A 110 1.91 7.36 0.58
C ALA A 110 1.64 7.07 -0.90
N ILE A 111 2.66 7.22 -1.73
CA ILE A 111 2.58 7.02 -3.18
C ILE A 111 3.24 5.69 -3.55
N ALA A 112 2.52 4.84 -4.29
CA ALA A 112 3.05 3.58 -4.79
C ALA A 112 3.83 3.79 -6.10
N GLU A 113 5.06 3.28 -6.14
CA GLU A 113 5.95 3.34 -7.31
C GLU A 113 6.37 1.91 -7.71
N THR A 114 6.35 1.63 -9.00
CA THR A 114 6.92 0.41 -9.60
C THR A 114 7.93 0.85 -10.66
N HIS A 115 9.16 0.35 -10.59
CA HIS A 115 10.24 0.69 -11.49
C HIS A 115 10.61 -0.51 -12.37
N VAL A 116 10.72 -0.25 -13.66
CA VAL A 116 11.04 -1.24 -14.70
C VAL A 116 12.29 -0.78 -15.44
N ASN A 117 13.35 -1.58 -15.40
CA ASN A 117 14.63 -1.23 -16.02
C ASN A 117 14.73 -1.71 -17.47
N LEU A 118 14.36 -0.85 -18.41
CA LEU A 118 14.45 -1.06 -19.86
C LEU A 118 15.70 -0.40 -20.48
N SER A 119 16.66 0.02 -19.66
CA SER A 119 17.75 0.91 -20.10
C SER A 119 18.97 0.17 -20.64
N GLY A 120 19.04 -1.15 -20.45
CA GLY A 120 20.19 -1.97 -20.82
C GLY A 120 21.41 -1.82 -19.89
N ARG A 121 21.30 -1.04 -18.79
CA ARG A 121 22.37 -0.85 -17.79
C ARG A 121 21.83 -0.95 -16.37
N THR A 122 22.71 -1.20 -15.41
CA THR A 122 22.37 -1.13 -13.99
C THR A 122 22.00 0.31 -13.61
N ILE A 123 20.89 0.49 -12.90
CA ILE A 123 20.40 1.79 -12.43
C ILE A 123 20.26 1.79 -10.91
N TRP A 124 20.55 2.93 -10.28
CA TRP A 124 20.39 3.13 -8.85
C TRP A 124 19.24 4.10 -8.63
N LEU A 125 18.16 3.62 -8.02
CA LEU A 125 16.90 4.34 -7.92
C LEU A 125 16.93 5.37 -6.79
N ASP A 126 16.13 6.44 -6.93
CA ASP A 126 15.96 7.42 -5.86
C ASP A 126 15.07 6.86 -4.75
N THR A 127 15.69 6.27 -3.74
CA THR A 127 15.01 5.66 -2.60
C THR A 127 14.82 6.62 -1.42
N ARG A 128 15.12 7.91 -1.57
CA ARG A 128 14.89 8.91 -0.51
C ARG A 128 13.40 9.00 -0.20
N GLU A 129 13.03 9.03 1.09
CA GLU A 129 11.63 9.03 1.52
C GLU A 129 10.84 7.79 1.03
N ALA A 130 11.51 6.73 0.56
CA ALA A 130 10.89 5.52 0.06
C ALA A 130 11.11 4.34 1.00
N SER A 131 10.08 3.51 1.16
CA SER A 131 10.16 2.21 1.80
C SER A 131 10.00 1.14 0.74
N ALA A 132 11.00 0.26 0.65
CA ALA A 132 11.01 -0.85 -0.29
C ALA A 132 10.04 -1.95 0.15
N ALA A 133 9.33 -2.54 -0.82
CA ALA A 133 8.65 -3.81 -0.58
C ALA A 133 9.69 -4.93 -0.32
N SER A 134 9.27 -6.02 0.30
CA SER A 134 10.15 -7.18 0.49
C SER A 134 10.73 -7.64 -0.86
N GLY A 135 12.07 -7.74 -0.94
CA GLY A 135 12.78 -8.12 -2.17
C GLY A 135 13.11 -6.97 -3.13
N ALA A 136 12.66 -5.75 -2.85
CA ALA A 136 13.05 -4.58 -3.64
C ALA A 136 14.48 -4.13 -3.27
N SER A 137 15.25 -3.79 -4.30
CA SER A 137 16.65 -3.35 -4.19
C SER A 137 16.76 -1.86 -4.52
N PRO A 138 17.69 -1.11 -3.88
CA PRO A 138 17.98 0.28 -4.26
C PRO A 138 18.62 0.40 -5.65
N TYR A 139 19.07 -0.71 -6.23
CA TYR A 139 19.54 -0.79 -7.61
C TYR A 139 18.77 -1.85 -8.39
N MET A 140 18.72 -1.69 -9.70
CA MET A 140 18.19 -2.67 -10.63
C MET A 140 19.25 -2.97 -11.68
N GLU A 141 19.58 -4.24 -11.83
CA GLU A 141 20.33 -4.73 -13.00
C GLU A 141 19.49 -4.54 -14.28
N PRO A 142 20.11 -4.58 -15.49
CA PRO A 142 19.36 -4.63 -16.73
C PRO A 142 18.32 -5.74 -16.68
N ALA A 143 17.06 -5.43 -17.01
CA ALA A 143 16.04 -6.45 -17.04
C ALA A 143 16.32 -7.44 -18.19
N SER A 144 16.09 -8.72 -17.92
CA SER A 144 16.31 -9.80 -18.88
C SER A 144 15.29 -10.92 -18.66
N ALA A 145 15.24 -11.88 -19.59
CA ALA A 145 14.41 -13.05 -19.41
C ALA A 145 14.76 -13.88 -18.15
N ASP A 146 15.97 -13.74 -17.59
CA ASP A 146 16.39 -14.41 -16.34
C ASP A 146 16.21 -13.53 -15.10
N ASN A 147 16.25 -12.20 -15.27
CA ASN A 147 15.99 -11.23 -14.22
C ASN A 147 14.77 -10.37 -14.57
N ARG A 148 13.61 -10.85 -14.15
CA ARG A 148 12.30 -10.28 -14.47
C ARG A 148 11.77 -9.32 -13.42
N ASN A 149 12.51 -9.12 -12.34
CA ASN A 149 12.00 -8.44 -11.16
C ASN A 149 11.89 -6.93 -11.38
N PHE A 150 10.76 -6.36 -11.00
CA PHE A 150 10.57 -4.93 -10.88
C PHE A 150 10.89 -4.48 -9.46
N SER A 151 11.29 -3.22 -9.31
CA SER A 151 11.53 -2.66 -7.98
C SER A 151 10.33 -1.83 -7.54
N ARG A 152 9.75 -2.18 -6.39
CA ARG A 152 8.51 -1.57 -5.89
C ARG A 152 8.74 -0.87 -4.58
N PHE A 153 8.25 0.36 -4.49
CA PHE A 153 8.39 1.20 -3.30
C PHE A 153 7.08 1.87 -2.95
N ARG A 154 6.98 2.27 -1.69
CA ARG A 154 6.04 3.31 -1.27
C ARG A 154 6.82 4.52 -0.82
N ARG A 155 6.57 5.65 -1.45
CA ARG A 155 7.16 6.93 -1.06
C ARG A 155 6.27 7.62 -0.04
N TYR A 156 6.82 7.94 1.12
CA TYR A 156 6.13 8.60 2.21
C TYR A 156 6.58 10.05 2.28
N PRO A 157 5.69 11.02 2.13
CA PRO A 157 6.07 12.42 2.28
C PRO A 157 6.56 12.68 3.71
N GLY A 158 7.80 13.15 3.86
CA GLY A 158 8.33 13.66 5.13
C GLY A 158 8.04 15.16 5.30
N PRO A 159 7.79 15.67 6.53
CA PRO A 159 7.56 17.10 6.76
C PRO A 159 8.68 18.00 6.22
N ASP A 160 9.94 17.58 6.38
CA ASP A 160 11.11 18.32 5.90
C ASP A 160 11.20 18.33 4.37
N ALA A 161 10.87 17.21 3.72
CA ALA A 161 10.90 17.07 2.27
C ALA A 161 9.80 17.91 1.60
N LEU A 162 8.61 17.99 2.23
CA LEU A 162 7.53 18.87 1.81
C LEU A 162 7.90 20.35 2.00
N ALA A 163 8.41 20.72 3.18
CA ALA A 163 8.80 22.10 3.48
C ALA A 163 9.89 22.64 2.54
N LYS A 164 10.83 21.77 2.12
CA LYS A 164 11.87 22.10 1.13
C LYS A 164 11.38 22.00 -0.32
N GLY A 165 10.16 21.54 -0.55
CA GLY A 165 9.58 21.36 -1.89
C GLY A 165 10.21 20.23 -2.71
N VAL A 166 11.06 19.38 -2.12
CA VAL A 166 11.83 18.35 -2.83
C VAL A 166 11.07 17.04 -3.03
N PHE A 167 9.95 16.83 -2.32
CA PHE A 167 9.09 15.68 -2.56
C PHE A 167 8.45 15.78 -3.97
N PRO A 168 8.50 14.73 -4.80
CA PRO A 168 8.12 14.83 -6.22
C PRO A 168 6.62 14.97 -6.48
N TYR A 169 5.77 14.64 -5.50
CA TYR A 169 4.32 14.69 -5.62
C TYR A 169 3.71 15.86 -4.86
N ASP A 170 2.54 16.28 -5.31
CA ASP A 170 1.61 17.20 -4.65
C ASP A 170 0.28 16.46 -4.43
N GLY A 171 -0.01 16.15 -3.17
CA GLY A 171 -1.04 15.17 -2.81
C GLY A 171 -0.79 13.83 -3.49
N ALA A 172 -1.77 13.34 -4.25
CA ALA A 172 -1.70 12.08 -4.99
C ALA A 172 -0.97 12.19 -6.33
N ARG A 173 -0.61 13.40 -6.79
CA ARG A 173 -0.20 13.66 -8.18
C ARG A 173 1.25 14.09 -8.32
N LEU A 174 1.94 13.62 -9.35
CA LEU A 174 3.29 14.05 -9.69
C LEU A 174 3.27 15.55 -10.06
N LYS A 175 4.14 16.36 -9.45
CA LYS A 175 4.21 17.82 -9.67
C LYS A 175 4.51 18.15 -11.13
N GLU A 176 3.78 19.07 -11.76
CA GLU A 176 4.03 19.49 -13.16
C GLU A 176 5.49 19.90 -13.44
N ALA A 177 6.17 20.50 -12.45
CA ALA A 177 7.58 20.88 -12.55
C ALA A 177 8.57 19.70 -12.57
N ALA A 178 8.13 18.46 -12.31
CA ALA A 178 8.96 17.26 -12.34
C ALA A 178 9.32 16.86 -13.79
N ALA A 179 10.33 17.52 -14.35
CA ALA A 179 10.79 17.34 -15.73
C ALA A 179 11.94 16.32 -15.89
N ARG A 180 12.56 15.88 -14.79
CA ARG A 180 13.69 14.95 -14.80
C ARG A 180 13.58 13.92 -13.69
N TYR A 181 14.07 12.72 -13.95
CA TYR A 181 14.34 11.70 -12.94
C TYR A 181 15.83 11.72 -12.61
N VAL A 182 16.16 11.80 -11.32
CA VAL A 182 17.55 11.82 -10.84
C VAL A 182 17.81 10.46 -10.21
N TYR A 183 18.77 9.73 -10.76
CA TYR A 183 19.25 8.48 -10.18
C TYR A 183 20.15 8.78 -8.98
N LEU A 184 20.36 7.79 -8.13
CA LEU A 184 21.46 7.81 -7.18
C LEU A 184 22.71 7.19 -7.83
N ASP A 185 23.84 7.29 -7.15
CA ASP A 185 24.99 6.43 -7.39
C ASP A 185 25.07 5.32 -6.32
N GLN A 186 26.09 4.47 -6.41
CA GLN A 186 26.31 3.38 -5.45
C GLN A 186 26.57 3.88 -4.01
N ALA A 187 27.07 5.10 -3.85
CA ALA A 187 27.28 5.74 -2.54
C ALA A 187 26.00 6.42 -2.00
N GLY A 188 24.92 6.46 -2.79
CA GLY A 188 23.67 7.12 -2.46
C GLY A 188 23.65 8.63 -2.73
N ALA A 189 24.66 9.18 -3.41
CA ALA A 189 24.67 10.57 -3.84
C ALA A 189 23.89 10.75 -5.16
N PRO A 190 23.41 11.97 -5.50
CA PRO A 190 22.76 12.23 -6.77
C PRO A 190 23.68 11.90 -7.96
N GLY A 191 23.23 10.99 -8.82
CA GLY A 191 23.96 10.53 -10.00
C GLY A 191 23.42 11.13 -11.30
N ALA A 192 23.37 10.31 -12.34
CA ALA A 192 22.85 10.72 -13.65
C ALA A 192 21.39 11.21 -13.54
N SER A 193 20.98 12.09 -14.45
CA SER A 193 19.58 12.47 -14.59
C SER A 193 19.14 12.30 -16.03
N LEU A 194 17.90 11.86 -16.22
CA LEU A 194 17.27 11.72 -17.53
C LEU A 194 15.98 12.54 -17.61
N PRO A 195 15.58 12.99 -18.81
CA PRO A 195 14.26 13.58 -19.02
C PRO A 195 13.14 12.65 -18.52
N LEU A 196 12.18 13.21 -17.80
CA LEU A 196 11.00 12.51 -17.30
C LEU A 196 9.80 12.88 -18.16
N ARG A 197 9.27 11.90 -18.89
CA ARG A 197 8.05 12.05 -19.69
C ARG A 197 6.87 11.49 -18.91
N ARG A 198 5.88 12.35 -18.66
CA ARG A 198 4.63 11.95 -18.03
C ARG A 198 3.64 11.45 -19.07
N LEU A 199 3.00 10.33 -18.76
CA LEU A 199 1.82 9.87 -19.50
C LEU A 199 0.53 10.38 -18.84
N PRO A 200 -0.59 10.42 -19.59
CA PRO A 200 -1.87 10.87 -19.06
C PRO A 200 -2.29 10.08 -17.82
N TYR A 201 -2.95 10.77 -16.89
CA TYR A 201 -3.59 10.12 -15.75
C TYR A 201 -4.75 9.23 -16.19
N PRO A 202 -4.94 8.07 -15.55
CA PRO A 202 -6.14 7.29 -15.79
C PRO A 202 -7.36 8.10 -15.31
N ASP A 203 -8.45 8.03 -16.06
CA ASP A 203 -9.73 8.49 -15.54
C ASP A 203 -10.14 7.56 -14.41
N LEU A 204 -10.25 8.09 -13.20
CA LEU A 204 -10.65 7.32 -12.02
C LEU A 204 -12.17 7.27 -11.85
N GLY A 205 -12.93 8.03 -12.64
CA GLY A 205 -14.38 8.09 -12.59
C GLY A 205 -14.92 8.20 -11.16
N LYS A 206 -15.74 7.23 -10.76
CA LYS A 206 -16.32 7.15 -9.41
C LYS A 206 -15.51 6.30 -8.42
N LEU A 207 -14.37 5.74 -8.81
CA LEU A 207 -13.54 4.91 -7.93
C LEU A 207 -13.17 5.61 -6.61
N PRO A 208 -12.76 6.90 -6.59
CA PRO A 208 -12.39 7.57 -5.35
C PRO A 208 -13.55 7.64 -4.34
N SER A 209 -14.80 7.72 -4.82
CA SER A 209 -15.98 7.75 -3.94
C SER A 209 -16.28 6.41 -3.28
N ALA A 210 -15.84 5.30 -3.89
CA ALA A 210 -16.00 3.94 -3.37
C ALA A 210 -14.79 3.48 -2.55
N TYR A 211 -13.74 4.31 -2.42
CA TYR A 211 -12.50 3.94 -1.76
C TYR A 211 -12.17 4.87 -0.60
N ALA A 212 -12.18 4.31 0.61
CA ALA A 212 -12.03 5.08 1.85
C ALA A 212 -10.68 5.82 1.97
N TYR A 213 -9.65 5.40 1.25
CA TYR A 213 -8.29 5.97 1.35
C TYR A 213 -7.98 6.99 0.23
N GLY A 214 -8.97 7.39 -0.56
CA GLY A 214 -8.85 8.44 -1.57
C GLY A 214 -8.01 8.06 -2.81
N GLU A 215 -7.75 9.06 -3.66
CA GLU A 215 -7.09 8.88 -4.97
C GLU A 215 -5.71 8.21 -4.88
N ALA A 216 -4.87 8.62 -3.93
CA ALA A 216 -3.49 8.12 -3.84
C ALA A 216 -3.40 6.61 -3.66
N GLY A 217 -4.32 6.00 -2.90
CA GLY A 217 -4.32 4.55 -2.72
C GLY A 217 -4.93 3.77 -3.89
N LEU A 218 -5.50 4.47 -4.89
CA LEU A 218 -5.97 3.89 -6.16
C LEU A 218 -4.93 4.03 -7.28
N LEU A 219 -3.89 4.85 -7.09
CA LEU A 219 -2.87 5.09 -8.10
C LEU A 219 -1.60 4.27 -7.82
N VAL A 220 -0.99 3.81 -8.90
CA VAL A 220 0.40 3.32 -8.92
C VAL A 220 1.14 4.03 -10.05
N TYR A 221 2.34 4.51 -9.75
CA TYR A 221 3.23 5.15 -10.70
C TYR A 221 4.23 4.15 -11.25
N GLN A 222 4.12 3.83 -12.54
CA GLN A 222 5.03 2.92 -13.21
C GLN A 222 6.11 3.72 -13.94
N TYR A 223 7.35 3.61 -13.47
CA TYR A 223 8.52 4.26 -14.05
C TYR A 223 9.24 3.28 -14.99
N PHE A 224 9.19 3.55 -16.28
CA PHE A 224 9.90 2.80 -17.31
C PHE A 224 11.20 3.53 -17.65
N HIS A 225 12.33 2.93 -17.28
CA HIS A 225 13.64 3.52 -17.45
C HIS A 225 14.24 3.06 -18.78
N TYR A 226 14.33 3.95 -19.77
CA TYR A 226 15.02 3.69 -21.04
C TYR A 226 16.45 4.25 -20.99
N ALA A 227 17.24 3.98 -22.04
CA ALA A 227 18.62 4.47 -22.12
C ALA A 227 18.71 6.02 -22.11
N ASP A 228 17.74 6.69 -22.75
CA ASP A 228 17.74 8.13 -23.03
C ASP A 228 16.71 8.93 -22.20
N ARG A 229 15.71 8.27 -21.62
CA ARG A 229 14.60 8.91 -20.90
C ARG A 229 13.99 8.01 -19.83
N VAL A 230 13.17 8.60 -18.97
CA VAL A 230 12.26 7.87 -18.08
C VAL A 230 10.83 8.24 -18.46
N GLU A 231 9.98 7.24 -18.63
CA GLU A 231 8.54 7.46 -18.79
C GLU A 231 7.84 7.10 -17.48
N VAL A 232 6.99 8.00 -16.97
CA VAL A 232 6.16 7.73 -15.79
C VAL A 232 4.71 7.62 -16.21
N ALA A 233 4.14 6.45 -15.96
CA ALA A 233 2.78 6.11 -16.29
C ALA A 233 1.97 5.92 -15.00
N PRO A 234 1.15 6.91 -14.60
CA PRO A 234 0.13 6.67 -13.59
C PRO A 234 -0.88 5.64 -14.13
N GLY A 235 -1.20 4.63 -13.32
CA GLY A 235 -2.21 3.61 -13.61
C GLY A 235 -3.07 3.33 -12.39
N ILE A 236 -4.14 2.58 -12.57
CA ILE A 236 -4.98 2.16 -11.45
C ILE A 236 -4.31 0.96 -10.78
N ALA A 237 -3.98 1.11 -9.50
CA ALA A 237 -3.32 0.09 -8.70
C ALA A 237 -4.19 -1.18 -8.61
N ARG A 238 -3.53 -2.34 -8.59
CA ARG A 238 -4.23 -3.63 -8.37
C ARG A 238 -5.03 -3.58 -7.08
N PHE A 239 -6.27 -4.02 -7.16
CA PHE A 239 -7.15 -4.06 -6.01
C PHE A 239 -6.78 -5.21 -5.07
N SER A 240 -6.82 -4.93 -3.77
CA SER A 240 -6.88 -5.99 -2.76
C SER A 240 -8.27 -6.63 -2.80
N LEU A 241 -8.42 -7.83 -2.24
CA LEU A 241 -9.72 -8.49 -2.14
C LEU A 241 -10.80 -7.61 -1.48
N MET A 242 -10.43 -6.85 -0.45
CA MET A 242 -11.34 -5.91 0.23
C MET A 242 -11.73 -4.74 -0.68
N THR A 243 -10.78 -4.24 -1.46
CA THR A 243 -11.03 -3.17 -2.44
C THR A 243 -11.93 -3.68 -3.57
N GLU A 244 -11.70 -4.88 -4.09
CA GLU A 244 -12.57 -5.49 -5.12
C GLU A 244 -14.01 -5.61 -4.63
N GLN A 245 -14.23 -6.08 -3.40
CA GLN A 245 -15.57 -6.17 -2.79
C GLN A 245 -16.25 -4.80 -2.65
N ALA A 246 -15.50 -3.77 -2.25
CA ALA A 246 -16.03 -2.41 -2.17
C ALA A 246 -16.43 -1.88 -3.55
N MET A 247 -15.60 -2.11 -4.58
CA MET A 247 -15.86 -1.69 -5.95
C MET A 247 -17.04 -2.43 -6.59
N GLU A 248 -17.14 -3.73 -6.35
CA GLU A 248 -18.28 -4.55 -6.75
C GLU A 248 -19.58 -4.05 -6.11
N SER A 249 -19.55 -3.79 -4.80
CA SER A 249 -20.69 -3.26 -4.05
C SER A 249 -21.15 -1.89 -4.57
N ALA A 250 -20.19 -1.05 -4.97
CA ALA A 250 -20.45 0.27 -5.53
C ALA A 250 -20.95 0.24 -6.99
N ARG A 251 -20.89 -0.91 -7.67
CA ARG A 251 -21.36 -1.11 -9.06
C ARG A 251 -20.80 -0.05 -10.03
N ILE A 252 -19.49 0.15 -9.99
CA ILE A 252 -18.83 1.18 -10.81
C ILE A 252 -18.99 0.84 -12.31
N PRO A 253 -19.64 1.72 -13.10
CA PRO A 253 -19.83 1.47 -14.53
C PRO A 253 -18.49 1.40 -15.28
N GLY A 254 -18.38 0.46 -16.21
CA GLY A 254 -17.18 0.28 -17.05
C GLY A 254 -15.96 -0.29 -16.30
N LEU A 255 -16.08 -0.63 -15.02
CA LEU A 255 -14.97 -1.22 -14.28
C LEU A 255 -14.85 -2.71 -14.60
N ALA A 256 -13.66 -3.11 -15.07
CA ALA A 256 -13.31 -4.51 -15.25
C ALA A 256 -11.89 -4.79 -14.73
N ILE A 257 -11.67 -6.02 -14.25
CA ILE A 257 -10.33 -6.49 -13.87
C ILE A 257 -9.73 -7.29 -15.03
N PHE A 258 -8.65 -6.78 -15.60
CA PHE A 258 -7.93 -7.47 -16.66
C PHE A 258 -6.82 -8.32 -16.04
N GLY A 259 -6.80 -9.61 -16.34
CA GLY A 259 -5.66 -10.49 -16.14
C GLY A 259 -5.02 -10.82 -17.48
N MET A 260 -3.75 -11.19 -17.48
CA MET A 260 -3.04 -11.61 -18.70
C MET A 260 -2.41 -12.99 -18.55
N ALA A 261 -2.22 -13.65 -19.68
CA ALA A 261 -1.45 -14.88 -19.85
C ALA A 261 -0.59 -14.72 -21.10
N ASN A 262 0.73 -14.76 -20.92
CA ASN A 262 1.69 -14.56 -22.00
C ASN A 262 2.09 -15.91 -22.59
N TYR A 263 1.64 -16.22 -23.80
CA TYR A 263 2.07 -17.37 -24.60
C TYR A 263 2.97 -16.96 -25.78
N THR A 264 3.50 -15.74 -25.79
CA THR A 264 4.55 -15.33 -26.74
C THR A 264 5.90 -15.90 -26.28
N PRO A 265 6.91 -16.02 -27.16
CA PRO A 265 8.24 -16.45 -26.75
C PRO A 265 8.99 -15.41 -25.89
N GLU A 266 8.59 -14.14 -25.95
CA GLU A 266 9.29 -13.03 -25.28
C GLU A 266 8.68 -12.70 -23.91
N THR A 267 9.44 -11.98 -23.08
CA THR A 267 9.03 -11.58 -21.73
C THR A 267 8.40 -10.20 -21.76
N MET A 268 7.11 -10.10 -21.45
CA MET A 268 6.40 -8.82 -21.46
C MET A 268 6.73 -7.97 -20.24
N ALA A 269 7.11 -6.71 -20.46
CA ALA A 269 7.57 -5.80 -19.42
C ALA A 269 6.65 -4.60 -19.18
N ARG A 270 5.83 -4.28 -20.18
CA ARG A 270 4.89 -3.17 -20.13
C ARG A 270 3.68 -3.53 -20.98
N VAL A 271 2.49 -3.27 -20.45
CA VAL A 271 1.22 -3.44 -21.16
C VAL A 271 0.37 -2.19 -20.95
N GLU A 272 -0.33 -1.77 -22.00
CA GLU A 272 -1.32 -0.72 -21.94
C GLU A 272 -2.63 -1.19 -22.58
N ILE A 273 -3.75 -0.85 -21.94
CA ILE A 273 -5.10 -1.20 -22.35
C ILE A 273 -5.87 0.10 -22.60
N ASN A 274 -6.24 0.37 -23.85
CA ASN A 274 -6.80 1.64 -24.30
C ASN A 274 -5.97 2.86 -23.83
N GLY A 275 -4.64 2.72 -23.81
CA GLY A 275 -3.71 3.77 -23.34
C GLY A 275 -3.60 3.90 -21.81
N GLN A 276 -4.34 3.10 -21.03
CA GLN A 276 -4.18 3.01 -19.57
C GLN A 276 -3.07 2.03 -19.24
N ALA A 277 -2.14 2.41 -18.37
CA ALA A 277 -1.04 1.56 -17.94
C ALA A 277 -1.55 0.41 -17.07
N TYR A 278 -1.24 -0.82 -17.47
CA TYR A 278 -1.60 -2.04 -16.74
C TYR A 278 -0.58 -2.30 -15.63
N ASP A 279 -1.05 -2.46 -14.38
CA ASP A 279 -0.18 -2.82 -13.25
C ASP A 279 0.14 -4.33 -13.28
N MET A 280 1.33 -4.64 -13.81
CA MET A 280 1.86 -6.02 -13.90
C MET A 280 2.22 -6.62 -12.54
N GLY A 281 2.31 -5.81 -11.48
CA GLY A 281 2.72 -6.25 -10.16
C GLY A 281 4.24 -6.20 -9.99
N GLY A 282 4.81 -7.29 -9.46
CA GLY A 282 6.22 -7.37 -9.06
C GLY A 282 7.19 -7.71 -10.17
N ASP A 283 6.74 -8.34 -11.25
CA ASP A 283 7.63 -8.98 -12.22
C ASP A 283 7.08 -8.86 -13.65
N ALA A 284 7.98 -8.94 -14.61
CA ALA A 284 7.65 -9.08 -16.02
C ALA A 284 6.96 -10.43 -16.30
N ALA A 285 6.00 -10.44 -17.22
CA ALA A 285 5.26 -11.63 -17.60
C ALA A 285 6.09 -12.49 -18.55
N GLY A 286 6.72 -13.54 -18.01
CA GLY A 286 7.42 -14.55 -18.80
C GLY A 286 6.48 -15.43 -19.65
N SER A 287 7.06 -16.15 -20.60
CA SER A 287 6.33 -17.09 -21.44
C SER A 287 5.76 -18.27 -20.65
N LEU A 288 4.50 -18.59 -20.91
CA LEU A 288 3.78 -19.77 -20.43
C LEU A 288 3.74 -20.88 -21.48
N LEU A 289 4.43 -20.73 -22.61
CA LEU A 289 4.53 -21.76 -23.63
C LEU A 289 5.08 -23.06 -23.02
N GLY A 290 4.38 -24.17 -23.28
CA GLY A 290 4.76 -25.49 -22.77
C GLY A 290 4.61 -25.67 -21.25
N HIS A 291 4.13 -24.66 -20.51
CA HIS A 291 3.91 -24.76 -19.07
C HIS A 291 2.51 -25.28 -18.76
N PRO A 292 2.34 -26.05 -17.66
CA PRO A 292 1.03 -26.44 -17.18
C PRO A 292 0.20 -25.20 -16.81
N CYS A 293 -1.11 -25.38 -16.83
CA CYS A 293 -2.10 -24.35 -16.55
C CYS A 293 -1.99 -23.77 -15.13
N HIS A 294 -1.13 -22.76 -14.98
CA HIS A 294 -1.01 -21.96 -13.77
C HIS A 294 -1.39 -20.52 -14.08
N LEU A 295 -2.70 -20.28 -14.16
CA LEU A 295 -3.22 -18.94 -14.35
C LEU A 295 -3.16 -18.19 -13.01
N SER A 296 -2.41 -17.10 -12.98
CA SER A 296 -2.35 -16.24 -11.81
C SER A 296 -3.72 -15.59 -11.55
N HIS A 297 -4.13 -15.60 -10.28
CA HIS A 297 -5.32 -14.89 -9.83
C HIS A 297 -4.95 -13.43 -9.60
N GLY A 298 -5.86 -12.54 -9.99
CA GLY A 298 -5.68 -11.10 -9.92
C GLY A 298 -5.37 -10.47 -11.27
N GLY A 299 -5.44 -9.15 -11.28
CA GLY A 299 -5.33 -8.36 -12.50
C GLY A 299 -5.29 -6.87 -12.19
N SER A 300 -5.09 -6.07 -13.23
CA SER A 300 -5.15 -4.62 -13.12
C SER A 300 -6.58 -4.15 -13.44
N PRO A 301 -7.18 -3.31 -12.58
CA PRO A 301 -8.45 -2.67 -12.88
C PRO A 301 -8.30 -1.66 -14.03
N VAL A 302 -9.30 -1.62 -14.90
CA VAL A 302 -9.40 -0.65 -16.00
C VAL A 302 -10.84 -0.16 -16.09
N LEU A 303 -11.00 1.13 -16.37
CA LEU A 303 -12.31 1.74 -16.66
C LEU A 303 -12.47 1.89 -18.18
N LEU A 304 -13.31 1.05 -18.79
CA LEU A 304 -13.60 1.09 -20.22
C LEU A 304 -14.94 0.43 -20.57
N ASP A 305 -15.44 0.76 -21.76
CA ASP A 305 -16.60 0.09 -22.35
C ASP A 305 -16.17 -1.19 -23.09
N LEU A 306 -16.67 -2.34 -22.63
CA LEU A 306 -16.35 -3.66 -23.20
C LEU A 306 -17.17 -3.99 -24.44
N ASP A 307 -18.17 -3.17 -24.79
CA ASP A 307 -18.95 -3.33 -26.02
C ASP A 307 -18.16 -2.88 -27.26
N GLN A 308 -17.03 -2.19 -27.05
CA GLN A 308 -16.09 -1.79 -28.09
C GLN A 308 -14.83 -2.67 -28.07
N PRO A 309 -14.18 -2.90 -29.23
CA PRO A 309 -12.89 -3.57 -29.27
C PRO A 309 -11.85 -2.85 -28.40
N VAL A 310 -11.17 -3.62 -27.56
CA VAL A 310 -10.13 -3.15 -26.66
C VAL A 310 -8.81 -3.09 -27.43
N ARG A 311 -8.15 -1.93 -27.43
CA ARG A 311 -6.81 -1.74 -27.97
C ARG A 311 -5.78 -2.09 -26.91
N ILE A 312 -4.88 -2.98 -27.26
CA ILE A 312 -3.82 -3.45 -26.39
C ILE A 312 -2.50 -3.14 -27.07
N ARG A 313 -1.55 -2.62 -26.30
CA ARG A 313 -0.17 -2.55 -26.75
C ARG A 313 0.79 -2.99 -25.67
N TRP A 314 1.90 -3.60 -26.05
CA TRP A 314 2.89 -4.11 -25.12
C TRP A 314 4.31 -3.95 -25.63
N GLN A 315 5.25 -3.99 -24.67
CA GLN A 315 6.68 -4.05 -24.92
C GLN A 315 7.28 -5.24 -24.19
N THR A 316 8.37 -5.75 -24.74
CA THR A 316 9.11 -6.90 -24.18
C THR A 316 10.43 -6.45 -23.59
N LEU A 317 11.04 -7.29 -22.76
CA LEU A 317 12.39 -7.05 -22.23
C LEU A 317 13.45 -7.19 -23.32
N GLU A 318 13.19 -8.03 -24.30
CA GLU A 318 14.08 -8.36 -25.40
C GLU A 318 14.14 -7.24 -26.46
N GLU A 319 13.06 -6.49 -26.64
CA GLU A 319 13.00 -5.34 -27.56
C GLU A 319 12.47 -4.07 -26.85
N PRO A 320 13.25 -3.48 -25.92
CA PRO A 320 12.84 -2.27 -25.22
C PRO A 320 12.53 -1.12 -26.19
N GLY A 321 11.35 -0.52 -26.05
CA GLY A 321 10.91 0.60 -26.88
C GLY A 321 10.13 0.21 -28.13
N ALA A 322 10.19 -1.05 -28.57
CA ALA A 322 9.38 -1.55 -29.67
C ALA A 322 7.97 -1.87 -29.17
N TRP A 323 6.97 -1.20 -29.73
CA TRP A 323 5.57 -1.45 -29.40
C TRP A 323 4.97 -2.49 -30.35
N ARG A 324 4.30 -3.48 -29.74
CA ARG A 324 3.41 -4.41 -30.42
C ARG A 324 1.98 -4.02 -30.07
N GLU A 325 1.06 -4.15 -31.02
CA GLU A 325 -0.32 -3.70 -30.85
C GLU A 325 -1.32 -4.73 -31.37
N ALA A 326 -2.47 -4.82 -30.71
CA ALA A 326 -3.59 -5.66 -31.12
C ALA A 326 -4.92 -4.99 -30.75
N ALA A 327 -5.98 -5.32 -31.50
CA ALA A 327 -7.35 -5.01 -31.14
C ALA A 327 -8.07 -6.31 -30.83
N VAL A 328 -8.73 -6.40 -29.67
CA VAL A 328 -9.42 -7.61 -29.23
C VAL A 328 -10.88 -7.29 -28.91
N ALA A 329 -11.79 -8.09 -29.46
CA ALA A 329 -13.19 -8.07 -29.04
C ALA A 329 -13.34 -8.90 -27.77
N VAL A 330 -13.96 -8.32 -26.73
CA VAL A 330 -14.27 -9.05 -25.51
C VAL A 330 -15.67 -9.67 -25.66
N PRO A 331 -15.81 -11.01 -25.62
CA PRO A 331 -17.11 -11.63 -25.80
C PRO A 331 -18.07 -11.21 -24.69
N ALA A 332 -19.31 -10.87 -25.06
CA ALA A 332 -20.39 -10.68 -24.10
C ALA A 332 -20.86 -12.03 -23.55
N PHE A 333 -21.35 -12.04 -22.31
CA PHE A 333 -22.01 -13.23 -21.78
C PHE A 333 -23.30 -13.53 -22.55
N GLY A 334 -23.67 -14.81 -22.63
CA GLY A 334 -24.96 -15.26 -23.14
C GLY A 334 -26.15 -14.73 -22.33
N LYS A 335 -27.37 -15.20 -22.63
CA LYS A 335 -28.54 -14.82 -21.83
C LYS A 335 -28.41 -15.37 -20.41
N ALA A 336 -28.36 -14.46 -19.42
CA ALA A 336 -28.30 -14.82 -18.01
C ALA A 336 -29.47 -15.75 -17.61
N GLY A 337 -29.15 -16.90 -17.03
CA GLY A 337 -30.16 -17.80 -16.45
C GLY A 337 -30.73 -17.23 -15.14
N LYS A 338 -31.87 -17.75 -14.66
CA LYS A 338 -32.52 -17.28 -13.41
C LYS A 338 -31.65 -17.37 -12.14
N ALA A 339 -30.57 -18.15 -12.16
CA ALA A 339 -29.62 -18.29 -11.05
C ALA A 339 -28.52 -17.21 -11.03
N ASP A 340 -28.47 -16.38 -12.07
CA ASP A 340 -27.49 -15.32 -12.20
C ASP A 340 -28.02 -14.05 -11.51
N SER A 341 -27.39 -13.67 -10.41
CA SER A 341 -27.77 -12.46 -9.68
C SER A 341 -27.32 -11.19 -10.41
N GLY A 342 -26.50 -11.30 -11.46
CA GLY A 342 -25.85 -10.17 -12.14
C GLY A 342 -24.88 -9.40 -11.26
N ALA A 343 -24.67 -9.83 -10.01
CA ALA A 343 -23.72 -9.24 -9.06
C ALA A 343 -22.37 -9.95 -9.19
N GLY A 344 -21.33 -9.16 -9.41
CA GLY A 344 -19.96 -9.64 -9.63
C GLY A 344 -19.16 -8.61 -10.40
N LEU A 345 -17.91 -8.40 -10.03
CA LEU A 345 -17.03 -7.56 -10.84
C LEU A 345 -16.66 -8.29 -12.14
N VAL A 346 -16.83 -7.62 -13.28
CA VAL A 346 -16.46 -8.22 -14.58
C VAL A 346 -14.95 -8.39 -14.66
N ARG A 347 -14.52 -9.54 -15.16
CA ARG A 347 -13.11 -9.86 -15.37
C ARG A 347 -12.87 -10.26 -16.81
N VAL A 348 -11.68 -9.92 -17.31
CA VAL A 348 -11.25 -10.27 -18.67
C VAL A 348 -9.88 -10.93 -18.57
N ARG A 349 -9.72 -12.11 -19.15
CA ARG A 349 -8.42 -12.77 -19.31
C ARG A 349 -7.94 -12.54 -20.74
N LEU A 350 -6.80 -11.88 -20.88
CA LEU A 350 -6.10 -11.69 -22.14
C LEU A 350 -5.10 -12.81 -22.37
N TYR A 351 -5.13 -13.42 -23.55
CA TYR A 351 -4.20 -14.43 -24.02
C TYR A 351 -3.36 -13.84 -25.14
N PHE A 352 -2.08 -13.62 -24.89
CA PHE A 352 -1.15 -13.14 -25.91
C PHE A 352 -0.53 -14.36 -26.60
N LEU A 353 -0.75 -14.52 -27.89
CA LEU A 353 -0.48 -15.76 -28.62
C LEU A 353 0.84 -15.68 -29.42
N PRO A 354 1.46 -16.83 -29.77
CA PRO A 354 2.74 -16.87 -30.51
C PRO A 354 2.74 -16.16 -31.86
N ASP A 355 1.57 -16.06 -32.49
CA ASP A 355 1.39 -15.40 -33.79
C ASP A 355 1.27 -13.86 -33.69
N GLY A 356 1.41 -13.32 -32.47
CA GLY A 356 1.30 -11.89 -32.20
C GLY A 356 -0.14 -11.40 -32.04
N THR A 357 -1.14 -12.28 -32.10
CA THR A 357 -2.53 -11.92 -31.85
C THR A 357 -2.88 -11.97 -30.36
N VAL A 358 -3.98 -11.33 -29.99
CA VAL A 358 -4.50 -11.35 -28.61
C VAL A 358 -5.94 -11.84 -28.62
N ALA A 359 -6.25 -12.81 -27.77
CA ALA A 359 -7.61 -13.30 -27.54
C ALA A 359 -8.09 -12.93 -26.13
N ALA A 360 -9.41 -12.84 -25.94
CA ALA A 360 -10.02 -12.48 -24.66
C ALA A 360 -11.09 -13.48 -24.23
N GLU A 361 -11.05 -13.88 -22.96
CA GLU A 361 -12.15 -14.57 -22.29
C GLU A 361 -12.75 -13.64 -21.25
N ARG A 362 -14.08 -13.51 -21.23
CA ARG A 362 -14.79 -12.76 -20.20
C ARG A 362 -15.28 -13.72 -19.12
N TYR A 363 -15.10 -13.36 -17.86
CA TYR A 363 -15.60 -14.14 -16.74
C TYR A 363 -16.03 -13.27 -15.57
N GLN A 364 -16.84 -13.82 -14.68
CA GLN A 364 -17.38 -13.13 -13.50
C GLN A 364 -17.44 -14.10 -12.33
N GLU A 365 -17.00 -13.62 -11.17
CA GLU A 365 -17.18 -14.32 -9.90
C GLU A 365 -18.54 -13.94 -9.32
N ILE A 366 -19.39 -14.94 -9.08
CA ILE A 366 -20.74 -14.76 -8.54
C ILE A 366 -20.79 -15.46 -7.19
N ARG A 367 -21.02 -14.68 -6.13
CA ARG A 367 -21.17 -15.20 -4.77
C ARG A 367 -22.65 -15.32 -4.43
N SER A 368 -23.07 -16.53 -4.04
CA SER A 368 -24.45 -16.76 -3.60
C SER A 368 -24.65 -16.30 -2.15
N ARG A 369 -25.90 -16.17 -1.71
CA ARG A 369 -26.25 -15.85 -0.32
C ARG A 369 -25.78 -16.89 0.71
N ARG A 370 -25.34 -18.07 0.26
CA ARG A 370 -24.78 -19.14 1.10
C ARG A 370 -23.25 -19.21 1.05
N ASP A 371 -22.58 -18.16 0.57
CA ASP A 371 -21.12 -18.10 0.36
C ASP A 371 -20.58 -19.12 -0.66
N GLU A 372 -21.45 -19.75 -1.45
CA GLU A 372 -21.01 -20.58 -2.57
C GLU A 372 -20.51 -19.68 -3.71
N LEU A 373 -19.29 -19.94 -4.18
CA LEU A 373 -18.68 -19.25 -5.32
C LEU A 373 -19.01 -20.00 -6.62
N ALA A 374 -19.53 -19.26 -7.58
CA ALA A 374 -19.73 -19.74 -8.94
C ALA A 374 -19.00 -18.83 -9.93
N ILE A 375 -18.54 -19.40 -11.04
CA ILE A 375 -17.87 -18.66 -12.12
C ILE A 375 -18.75 -18.73 -13.35
N ARG A 376 -19.08 -17.57 -13.91
CA ARG A 376 -19.61 -17.48 -15.27
C ARG A 376 -18.47 -17.12 -16.20
N ALA A 377 -18.31 -17.82 -17.32
CA ALA A 377 -17.25 -17.55 -18.28
C ALA A 377 -17.74 -17.81 -19.71
N THR A 378 -17.27 -17.00 -20.66
CA THR A 378 -17.51 -17.21 -22.10
C THR A 378 -16.70 -18.40 -22.66
N GLY A 379 -15.77 -18.93 -21.86
CA GLY A 379 -14.91 -20.05 -22.20
C GLY A 379 -13.67 -19.68 -23.02
N LEU A 380 -12.79 -20.67 -23.17
CA LEU A 380 -11.50 -20.50 -23.86
C LEU A 380 -11.71 -20.16 -25.35
N PRO A 381 -11.18 -19.01 -25.83
CA PRO A 381 -11.37 -18.57 -27.21
C PRO A 381 -10.82 -19.58 -28.22
N PRO A 382 -11.49 -19.81 -29.37
CA PRO A 382 -11.05 -20.77 -30.38
C PRO A 382 -9.62 -20.55 -30.87
N SER A 383 -9.20 -19.29 -31.04
CA SER A 383 -7.84 -18.92 -31.45
C SER A 383 -6.77 -19.27 -30.41
N ALA A 384 -7.13 -19.37 -29.12
CA ALA A 384 -6.20 -19.72 -28.06
C ALA A 384 -6.05 -21.24 -27.86
N ARG A 385 -7.04 -22.05 -28.27
CA ARG A 385 -7.06 -23.51 -28.08
C ARG A 385 -5.84 -24.27 -28.62
N PRO A 386 -5.20 -23.87 -29.74
CA PRO A 386 -3.97 -24.53 -30.20
C PRO A 386 -2.78 -24.39 -29.26
N HIS A 387 -2.79 -23.36 -28.40
CA HIS A 387 -1.66 -22.99 -27.54
C HIS A 387 -1.95 -23.15 -26.05
N VAL A 388 -3.23 -23.21 -25.69
CA VAL A 388 -3.71 -23.15 -24.31
C VAL A 388 -4.69 -24.28 -24.06
N SER A 389 -4.48 -25.04 -22.98
CA SER A 389 -5.34 -26.17 -22.60
C SER A 389 -6.41 -25.82 -21.55
N CYS A 390 -6.43 -24.58 -21.04
CA CYS A 390 -7.35 -24.14 -19.98
C CYS A 390 -7.84 -22.70 -20.15
N GLY A 391 -9.10 -22.47 -19.78
CA GLY A 391 -9.69 -21.12 -19.63
C GLY A 391 -9.53 -20.55 -18.23
N ALA A 392 -10.11 -19.38 -18.00
CA ALA A 392 -10.09 -18.64 -16.74
C ALA A 392 -10.57 -19.46 -15.53
N TYR A 393 -11.48 -20.42 -15.74
CA TYR A 393 -12.00 -21.30 -14.69
C TYR A 393 -10.94 -22.26 -14.09
N ALA A 394 -9.85 -22.57 -14.80
CA ALA A 394 -8.88 -23.55 -14.33
C ALA A 394 -8.09 -23.12 -13.09
N GLY A 395 -8.15 -21.85 -12.71
CA GLY A 395 -7.61 -21.37 -11.45
C GLY A 395 -8.41 -21.79 -10.20
N TYR A 396 -9.68 -22.18 -10.36
CA TYR A 396 -10.58 -22.45 -9.25
C TYR A 396 -10.63 -23.94 -8.90
N ASN A 397 -10.87 -24.24 -7.62
CA ASN A 397 -11.06 -25.62 -7.17
C ASN A 397 -12.46 -26.12 -7.58
N PRO A 398 -12.57 -27.11 -8.48
CA PRO A 398 -13.85 -27.58 -9.01
C PRO A 398 -14.73 -28.30 -7.98
N GLN A 399 -14.18 -28.67 -6.81
CA GLN A 399 -14.95 -29.27 -5.72
C GLN A 399 -15.72 -28.22 -4.89
N THR A 400 -15.30 -26.96 -4.94
CA THR A 400 -15.86 -25.87 -4.12
C THR A 400 -16.42 -24.72 -4.95
N VAL A 401 -16.08 -24.66 -6.23
CA VAL A 401 -16.48 -23.60 -7.15
C VAL A 401 -17.19 -24.23 -8.35
N ARG A 402 -18.36 -23.71 -8.69
CA ARG A 402 -19.16 -24.21 -9.82
C ARG A 402 -18.96 -23.36 -11.06
N LEU A 403 -18.68 -23.99 -12.20
CA LEU A 403 -18.79 -23.33 -13.51
C LEU A 403 -20.26 -23.23 -13.95
N LEU A 404 -20.70 -22.02 -14.26
CA LEU A 404 -21.99 -21.74 -14.88
C LEU A 404 -21.80 -21.74 -16.40
N GLY A 405 -22.81 -22.23 -17.13
CA GLY A 405 -22.82 -22.12 -18.59
C GLY A 405 -22.90 -20.65 -19.03
N ASP A 406 -22.40 -20.38 -20.23
CA ASP A 406 -22.50 -19.07 -20.88
C ASP A 406 -23.94 -18.69 -21.21
#